data_AF-A0A1M4XAB3-F1
#
_entry.id   AF-A0A1M4XAB3-F1
#
_cell.length_a   1.000
_cell.length_b   1.000
_cell.length_c   1.000
_cell.angle_alpha   90.00
_cell.angle_beta   90.00
_cell.angle_gamma   90.00
#
_symmetry.space_group_name_H-M   'P 1'
#
loop_
_entity.id
_entity.type
_entity.pdbx_description
1 polymer ?
#
loop_
_entity_poly.entity_id
_entity_poly.type
_entity_poly.pdbx_seq_one_letter_code
_entity_poly.pdbx_strand_id
1 'polypeptide(L)'
;MKRVMLTAIIFISLVGCSNIGALFDFGASEKAIGQISQLVNQRNAIHSKLSAGLDSSNMQWTIKKLEQSYQQGKSDPKLLQNLLNQINRSKTSTKERLNRTKAIYSQAAELKYNLHDLPSERKKMAIHALDAFIDLTAKEIELFHFSIKMDEQNETYYQAMGTGKPLPKDDYERLRQEQIKRNKEIKRLSDRFNRVWDIFNVEITGQKVKDPGAF
;
A
#
# COMPACT_ATOMS: atom_id res chain seq x y z
N MET A 1 61.94 -29.35 39.87
CA MET A 1 61.27 -28.44 38.92
C MET A 1 61.79 -28.71 37.52
N LYS A 2 61.08 -29.52 36.73
CA LYS A 2 61.45 -29.85 35.33
C LYS A 2 60.60 -28.99 34.40
N ARG A 3 61.25 -28.18 33.56
CA ARG A 3 60.63 -27.38 32.50
C ARG A 3 60.18 -28.33 31.39
N VAL A 4 58.88 -28.38 31.11
CA VAL A 4 58.32 -29.09 29.95
C VAL A 4 58.44 -28.16 28.75
N MET A 5 59.21 -28.60 27.76
CA MET A 5 59.35 -27.96 26.45
C MET A 5 58.09 -28.31 25.64
N LEU A 6 57.25 -27.32 25.33
CA LEU A 6 56.02 -27.51 24.57
C LEU A 6 56.35 -27.32 23.07
N THR A 7 56.44 -28.42 22.34
CA THR A 7 56.58 -28.43 20.88
C THR A 7 55.21 -28.12 20.26
N ALA A 8 55.06 -26.94 19.65
CA ALA A 8 53.86 -26.58 18.89
C ALA A 8 53.88 -27.32 17.54
N ILE A 9 53.01 -28.31 17.37
CA ILE A 9 52.68 -28.87 16.06
C ILE A 9 51.60 -27.97 15.45
N ILE A 10 51.99 -27.20 14.44
CA ILE A 10 51.07 -26.49 13.56
C ILE A 10 50.39 -27.55 12.68
N PHE A 11 49.13 -27.86 12.97
CA PHE A 11 48.26 -28.58 12.04
C PHE A 11 47.60 -27.55 11.12
N ILE A 12 48.26 -27.28 9.98
CA ILE A 12 47.59 -26.65 8.83
C ILE A 12 46.58 -27.67 8.31
N SER A 13 45.33 -27.52 8.74
CA SER A 13 44.21 -28.20 8.10
C SER A 13 43.70 -27.27 7.01
N LEU A 14 44.11 -27.53 5.77
CA LEU A 14 43.37 -27.12 4.58
C LEU A 14 41.94 -27.66 4.71
N VAL A 15 41.00 -26.84 5.17
CA VAL A 15 39.57 -27.07 5.00
C VAL A 15 39.07 -25.99 4.06
N GLY A 16 38.63 -26.44 2.89
CA GLY A 16 38.42 -25.63 1.70
C GLY A 16 37.54 -24.39 1.90
N CYS A 17 37.97 -23.30 1.27
CA CYS A 17 37.21 -22.09 0.99
C CYS A 17 35.99 -22.40 0.08
N SER A 18 34.95 -23.04 0.62
CA SER A 18 33.66 -23.21 -0.07
C SER A 18 32.45 -22.72 0.74
N ASN A 19 32.62 -22.36 2.03
CA ASN A 19 31.50 -21.94 2.89
C ASN A 19 31.41 -20.43 3.17
N ILE A 20 32.34 -19.62 2.65
CA ILE A 20 32.24 -18.16 2.80
C ILE A 20 31.11 -17.62 1.91
N GLY A 21 30.95 -18.14 0.68
CA GLY A 21 29.90 -17.72 -0.25
C GLY A 21 28.47 -17.94 0.26
N ALA A 22 28.20 -19.07 0.94
CA ALA A 22 26.87 -19.38 1.46
C ALA A 22 26.43 -18.46 2.62
N LEU A 23 27.39 -17.97 3.42
CA LEU A 23 27.14 -17.01 4.51
C LEU A 23 26.88 -15.59 3.99
N PHE A 24 27.60 -15.15 2.95
CA PHE A 24 27.36 -13.85 2.31
C PHE A 24 26.05 -13.82 1.50
N ASP A 25 25.70 -14.92 0.82
CA ASP A 25 24.43 -15.06 0.07
C ASP A 25 23.19 -14.99 0.96
N PHE A 26 23.28 -15.47 2.20
CA PHE A 26 22.20 -15.44 3.16
C PHE A 26 21.94 -14.00 3.65
N GLY A 27 22.98 -13.26 4.02
CA GLY A 27 22.86 -11.88 4.50
C GLY A 27 22.28 -10.91 3.48
N ALA A 28 22.64 -11.02 2.20
CA ALA A 28 22.06 -10.20 1.13
C ALA A 28 20.56 -10.52 0.92
N SER A 29 20.18 -11.79 1.04
CA SER A 29 18.80 -12.25 0.88
C SER A 29 17.91 -11.80 2.04
N GLU A 30 18.39 -11.90 3.28
CA GLU A 30 17.67 -11.38 4.46
C GLU A 30 17.50 -9.86 4.40
N LYS A 31 18.53 -9.13 3.94
CA LYS A 31 18.44 -7.68 3.72
C LYS A 31 17.34 -7.35 2.72
N ALA A 32 17.25 -8.07 1.60
CA ALA A 32 16.18 -7.87 0.62
C ALA A 32 14.78 -8.15 1.21
N ILE A 33 14.63 -9.22 2.00
CA ILE A 33 13.38 -9.51 2.73
C ILE A 33 13.02 -8.35 3.68
N GLY A 34 13.99 -7.83 4.43
CA GLY A 34 13.79 -6.72 5.35
C GLY A 34 13.32 -5.45 4.63
N GLN A 35 13.94 -5.10 3.50
CA GLN A 35 13.56 -3.92 2.72
C GLN A 35 12.17 -4.05 2.09
N ILE A 36 11.82 -5.22 1.52
CA ILE A 36 10.48 -5.45 0.97
C ILE A 36 9.44 -5.44 2.10
N SER A 37 9.73 -6.06 3.24
CA SER A 37 8.84 -6.05 4.42
C SER A 37 8.56 -4.64 4.92
N GLN A 38 9.56 -3.75 4.89
CA GLN A 38 9.36 -2.34 5.24
C GLN A 38 8.37 -1.64 4.30
N LEU A 39 8.48 -1.87 2.99
CA LEU A 39 7.54 -1.32 2.00
C LEU A 39 6.11 -1.85 2.22
N VAL A 40 5.98 -3.15 2.49
CA VAL A 40 4.71 -3.79 2.80
C VAL A 40 4.08 -3.19 4.07
N ASN A 41 4.86 -3.00 5.13
CA ASN A 41 4.38 -2.42 6.37
C ASN A 41 3.96 -0.96 6.20
N GLN A 42 4.72 -0.16 5.44
CA GLN A 42 4.35 1.22 5.12
C GLN A 42 3.03 1.27 4.35
N ARG A 43 2.84 0.39 3.36
CA ARG A 43 1.57 0.26 2.62
C ARG A 43 0.44 -0.11 3.57
N ASN A 44 0.59 -1.14 4.41
CA ASN A 44 -0.46 -1.56 5.34
C ASN A 44 -0.86 -0.43 6.31
N ALA A 45 0.07 0.41 6.75
CA ALA A 45 -0.22 1.57 7.57
C ALA A 45 -1.07 2.65 6.85
N ILE A 46 -1.03 2.71 5.52
CA ILE A 46 -1.92 3.57 4.73
C ILE A 46 -3.37 3.06 4.74
N HIS A 47 -3.57 1.74 4.84
CA HIS A 47 -4.87 1.08 4.77
C HIS A 47 -5.51 0.81 6.13
N SER A 48 -4.71 0.66 7.20
CA SER A 48 -5.19 0.38 8.56
C SER A 48 -5.83 1.57 9.29
N LYS A 49 -5.85 2.77 8.70
CA LYS A 49 -6.50 3.94 9.30
C LYS A 49 -8.02 3.76 9.36
N LEU A 50 -8.49 3.32 10.54
CA LEU A 50 -9.90 3.23 10.98
C LEU A 50 -10.75 4.47 10.69
N SER A 51 -10.14 5.64 10.48
CA SER A 51 -10.86 6.90 10.21
C SER A 51 -11.71 6.86 8.94
N ALA A 52 -11.32 6.07 7.93
CA ALA A 52 -12.06 5.97 6.67
C ALA A 52 -13.51 5.44 6.84
N GLY A 53 -13.75 4.58 7.84
CA GLY A 53 -15.09 4.04 8.14
C GLY A 53 -16.00 5.02 8.89
N LEU A 54 -15.44 5.80 9.81
CA LEU A 54 -16.16 6.82 10.58
C LEU A 54 -16.52 8.03 9.72
N ASP A 55 -15.59 8.49 8.87
CA ASP A 55 -15.81 9.62 7.96
C ASP A 55 -16.88 9.30 6.90
N SER A 56 -16.87 8.07 6.36
CA SER A 56 -17.87 7.55 5.42
C SER A 56 -19.28 7.54 6.02
N SER A 57 -19.44 7.02 7.24
CA SER A 57 -20.75 6.89 7.90
C SER A 57 -21.34 8.27 8.24
N ASN A 58 -20.50 9.18 8.72
CA ASN A 58 -20.91 10.56 9.00
C ASN A 58 -21.31 11.31 7.73
N MET A 59 -20.58 11.13 6.62
CA MET A 59 -20.91 11.76 5.35
C MET A 59 -22.25 11.25 4.80
N GLN A 60 -22.50 9.94 4.82
CA GLN A 60 -23.78 9.36 4.40
C GLN A 60 -24.95 9.88 5.24
N TRP A 61 -24.75 10.01 6.57
CA TRP A 61 -25.75 10.59 7.44
C TRP A 61 -26.06 12.05 7.06
N THR A 62 -25.03 12.88 6.82
CA THR A 62 -25.21 14.28 6.42
C THR A 62 -25.95 14.37 5.08
N ILE A 63 -25.58 13.55 4.09
CA ILE A 63 -26.25 13.49 2.77
C ILE A 63 -27.74 13.19 2.95
N LYS A 64 -28.08 12.13 3.69
CA LYS A 64 -29.47 11.74 3.94
C LYS A 64 -30.27 12.84 4.63
N LYS A 65 -29.66 13.57 5.57
CA LYS A 65 -30.31 14.70 6.25
C LYS A 65 -30.50 15.91 5.33
N LEU A 66 -29.53 16.17 4.46
CA LEU A 66 -29.63 17.22 3.45
C LEU A 66 -30.76 16.93 2.46
N GLU A 67 -30.84 15.69 1.94
CA GLU A 67 -31.91 15.24 1.04
C GLU A 67 -33.30 15.38 1.67
N GLN A 68 -33.45 14.97 2.93
CA GLN A 68 -34.69 15.14 3.70
C GLN A 68 -35.07 16.61 3.84
N SER A 69 -34.11 17.49 4.12
CA SER A 69 -34.36 18.94 4.18
C SER A 69 -34.87 19.45 2.83
N TYR A 70 -34.20 19.08 1.72
CA TYR A 70 -34.60 19.50 0.38
C TYR A 70 -36.01 19.04 0.01
N GLN A 71 -36.38 17.81 0.34
CA GLN A 71 -37.75 17.29 0.14
C GLN A 71 -38.81 18.09 0.92
N GLN A 72 -38.43 18.73 2.02
CA GLN A 72 -39.29 19.61 2.82
C GLN A 72 -39.27 21.07 2.35
N GLY A 73 -38.67 21.36 1.17
CA GLY A 73 -38.62 22.69 0.57
C GLY A 73 -37.60 23.64 1.23
N LYS A 74 -36.65 23.13 2.03
CA LYS A 74 -35.61 23.92 2.68
C LYS A 74 -34.23 23.33 2.38
N SER A 75 -33.26 24.14 2.00
CA SER A 75 -31.84 23.74 2.07
C SER A 75 -31.30 24.19 3.42
N ASP A 76 -30.90 23.26 4.30
CA ASP A 76 -30.25 23.61 5.57
C ASP A 76 -28.79 24.01 5.32
N PRO A 77 -28.44 25.31 5.46
CA PRO A 77 -27.10 25.79 5.14
C PRO A 77 -26.02 25.20 6.07
N LYS A 78 -26.39 24.81 7.30
CA LYS A 78 -25.45 24.20 8.26
C LYS A 78 -25.11 22.77 7.84
N LEU A 79 -26.11 21.99 7.42
CA LEU A 79 -25.89 20.64 6.90
C LEU A 79 -25.06 20.68 5.62
N LEU A 80 -25.33 21.65 4.73
CA LEU A 80 -24.55 21.83 3.52
C LEU A 80 -23.08 22.16 3.81
N GLN A 81 -22.83 23.14 4.69
CA GLN A 81 -21.47 23.52 5.08
C GLN A 81 -20.73 22.35 5.76
N ASN A 82 -21.43 21.58 6.59
CA ASN A 82 -20.85 20.39 7.22
C ASN A 82 -20.43 19.34 6.17
N LEU A 83 -21.28 19.08 5.18
CA LEU A 83 -20.98 18.15 4.10
C LEU A 83 -19.76 18.60 3.26
N LEU A 84 -19.70 19.88 2.89
CA LEU A 84 -18.57 20.44 2.17
C LEU A 84 -17.26 20.32 2.98
N ASN A 85 -17.32 20.55 4.29
CA ASN A 85 -16.17 20.35 5.17
C ASN A 85 -15.74 18.88 5.23
N GLN A 86 -16.70 17.94 5.28
CA GLN A 86 -16.43 16.49 5.27
C GLN A 86 -15.77 16.06 3.95
N ILE A 87 -16.26 16.55 2.80
CA ILE A 87 -15.68 16.30 1.48
C ILE A 87 -14.24 16.84 1.41
N ASN A 88 -13.99 18.06 1.88
CA ASN A 88 -12.65 18.64 1.86
C ASN A 88 -11.65 17.86 2.74
N ARG A 89 -12.09 17.38 3.92
CA ARG A 89 -11.29 16.50 4.78
C ARG A 89 -10.97 15.17 4.11
N SER A 90 -11.98 14.53 3.50
CA SER A 90 -11.80 13.29 2.70
C SER A 90 -10.77 13.48 1.59
N LYS A 91 -10.93 14.54 0.79
CA LYS A 91 -10.02 14.89 -0.31
C LYS A 91 -8.59 15.11 0.16
N THR A 92 -8.41 15.82 1.28
CA THR A 92 -7.09 16.09 1.88
C THR A 92 -6.42 14.80 2.35
N SER A 93 -7.14 13.98 3.11
CA SER A 93 -6.68 12.66 3.56
C SER A 93 -6.31 11.76 2.38
N THR A 94 -7.11 11.76 1.32
CA THR A 94 -6.83 10.98 0.10
C THR A 94 -5.59 11.47 -0.63
N LYS A 95 -5.36 12.80 -0.71
CA LYS A 95 -4.12 13.37 -1.28
C LYS A 95 -2.88 12.97 -0.48
N GLU A 96 -2.96 12.96 0.85
CA GLU A 96 -1.86 12.48 1.68
C GLU A 96 -1.55 11.00 1.43
N ARG A 97 -2.58 10.15 1.36
CA ARG A 97 -2.43 8.72 1.05
C ARG A 97 -1.84 8.49 -0.34
N LEU A 98 -2.28 9.26 -1.33
CA LEU A 98 -1.73 9.26 -2.68
C LEU A 98 -0.22 9.55 -2.68
N ASN A 99 0.20 10.63 -2.00
CA ASN A 99 1.61 11.02 -1.95
C ASN A 99 2.48 9.96 -1.27
N ARG A 100 2.00 9.38 -0.16
CA ARG A 100 2.71 8.28 0.53
C ARG A 100 2.81 7.03 -0.36
N THR A 101 1.74 6.69 -1.08
CA THR A 101 1.73 5.53 -2.00
C THR A 101 2.67 5.74 -3.19
N LYS A 102 2.75 6.97 -3.73
CA LYS A 102 3.75 7.33 -4.76
C LYS A 102 5.19 7.17 -4.24
N ALA A 103 5.46 7.57 -3.00
CA ALA A 103 6.78 7.37 -2.41
C ALA A 103 7.14 5.88 -2.28
N ILE A 104 6.19 5.04 -1.82
CA ILE A 104 6.36 3.58 -1.74
C ILE A 104 6.61 2.98 -3.12
N TYR A 105 5.85 3.39 -4.14
CA TYR A 105 6.04 2.95 -5.53
C TYR A 105 7.46 3.25 -6.02
N SER A 106 7.95 4.48 -5.82
CA SER A 106 9.30 4.88 -6.22
C SER A 106 10.38 4.09 -5.48
N GLN A 107 10.23 3.88 -4.17
CA GLN A 107 11.16 3.09 -3.37
C GLN A 107 11.19 1.62 -3.80
N ALA A 108 10.04 1.04 -4.15
CA ALA A 108 9.95 -0.33 -4.67
C ALA A 108 10.64 -0.46 -6.04
N ALA A 109 10.43 0.51 -6.93
CA ALA A 109 11.10 0.56 -8.23
C ALA A 109 12.62 0.68 -8.07
N GLU A 110 13.10 1.57 -7.20
CA GLU A 110 14.53 1.71 -6.89
C GLU A 110 15.11 0.42 -6.29
N LEU A 111 14.43 -0.19 -5.32
CA LEU A 111 14.86 -1.44 -4.71
C LEU A 111 15.01 -2.55 -5.76
N LYS A 112 14.08 -2.64 -6.72
CA LYS A 112 14.14 -3.62 -7.82
C LYS A 112 15.44 -3.50 -8.63
N TYR A 113 15.93 -2.28 -8.86
CA TYR A 113 17.19 -2.07 -9.57
C TYR A 113 18.41 -2.44 -8.72
N ASN A 114 18.35 -2.25 -7.40
CA ASN A 114 19.49 -2.41 -6.50
C ASN A 114 19.69 -3.85 -5.94
N LEU A 115 19.09 -4.87 -6.54
CA LEU A 115 19.23 -6.28 -6.13
C LEU A 115 20.45 -6.97 -6.77
N HIS A 116 21.56 -6.26 -6.94
CA HIS A 116 22.74 -6.79 -7.65
C HIS A 116 23.46 -7.90 -6.90
N ASP A 117 23.44 -7.84 -5.56
CA ASP A 117 24.17 -8.76 -4.68
C ASP A 117 23.43 -10.08 -4.42
N LEU A 118 22.25 -10.29 -5.02
CA LEU A 118 21.48 -11.51 -4.86
C LEU A 118 21.91 -12.59 -5.88
N PRO A 119 21.97 -13.87 -5.47
CA PRO A 119 22.07 -15.01 -6.40
C PRO A 119 20.96 -14.98 -7.46
N SER A 120 21.27 -15.44 -8.67
CA SER A 120 20.37 -15.37 -9.85
C SER A 120 18.93 -15.80 -9.56
N GLU A 121 18.72 -16.95 -8.90
CA GLU A 121 17.38 -17.46 -8.61
C GLU A 121 16.65 -16.62 -7.55
N ARG A 122 17.32 -16.27 -6.45
CA ARG A 122 16.75 -15.40 -5.40
C ARG A 122 16.45 -14.00 -5.92
N LYS A 123 17.31 -13.49 -6.80
CA LYS A 123 17.12 -12.21 -7.50
C LYS A 123 15.86 -12.24 -8.36
N LYS A 124 15.63 -13.31 -9.15
CA LYS A 124 14.41 -13.47 -9.94
C LYS A 124 13.16 -13.48 -9.07
N MET A 125 13.19 -14.19 -7.94
CA MET A 125 12.06 -14.25 -7.00
C MET A 125 11.78 -12.89 -6.36
N ALA A 126 12.82 -12.21 -5.89
CA ALA A 126 12.72 -10.87 -5.31
C ALA A 126 12.18 -9.85 -6.34
N ILE A 127 12.68 -9.88 -7.58
CA ILE A 127 12.17 -9.05 -8.69
C ILE A 127 10.69 -9.36 -8.96
N HIS A 128 10.30 -10.63 -9.00
CA HIS A 128 8.91 -11.00 -9.25
C HIS A 128 7.97 -10.53 -8.11
N ALA A 129 8.41 -10.62 -6.86
CA ALA A 129 7.66 -10.09 -5.71
C ALA A 129 7.52 -8.56 -5.80
N LEU A 130 8.60 -7.86 -6.16
CA LEU A 130 8.58 -6.41 -6.37
C LEU A 130 7.72 -5.99 -7.55
N ASP A 131 7.72 -6.72 -8.65
CA ASP A 131 6.84 -6.44 -9.79
C ASP A 131 5.37 -6.56 -9.41
N ALA A 132 5.00 -7.61 -8.69
CA ALA A 132 3.64 -7.75 -8.18
C ALA A 132 3.25 -6.63 -7.20
N PHE A 133 4.20 -6.18 -6.37
CA PHE A 133 3.99 -5.05 -5.44
C PHE A 133 3.87 -3.71 -6.17
N ILE A 134 4.67 -3.48 -7.20
CA ILE A 134 4.63 -2.28 -8.06
C ILE A 134 3.31 -2.22 -8.82
N ASP A 135 2.84 -3.32 -9.40
CA ASP A 135 1.54 -3.39 -10.08
C ASP A 135 0.38 -3.04 -9.12
N LEU A 136 0.42 -3.59 -7.91
CA LEU A 136 -0.57 -3.34 -6.86
C LEU A 136 -0.58 -1.85 -6.45
N THR A 137 0.58 -1.29 -6.14
CA THR A 137 0.71 0.11 -5.71
C THR A 137 0.38 1.10 -6.82
N ALA A 138 0.69 0.78 -8.08
CA ALA A 138 0.26 1.57 -9.24
C ALA A 138 -1.28 1.64 -9.34
N LYS A 139 -1.96 0.51 -9.15
CA LYS A 139 -3.42 0.47 -9.18
C LYS A 139 -4.06 1.22 -8.01
N GLU A 140 -3.43 1.21 -6.84
CA GLU A 140 -3.86 2.03 -5.69
C GLU A 140 -3.73 3.53 -5.97
N ILE A 141 -2.64 3.96 -6.62
CA ILE A 141 -2.46 5.34 -7.07
C ILE A 141 -3.60 5.76 -8.00
N GLU A 142 -3.98 4.91 -8.96
CA GLU A 142 -5.14 5.17 -9.83
C GLU A 142 -6.44 5.32 -9.02
N LEU A 143 -6.69 4.46 -8.04
CA LEU A 143 -7.87 4.53 -7.18
C LEU A 143 -7.92 5.82 -6.36
N PHE A 144 -6.78 6.28 -5.82
CA PHE A 144 -6.73 7.54 -5.09
C PHE A 144 -6.99 8.75 -6.00
N HIS A 145 -6.43 8.76 -7.21
CA HIS A 145 -6.75 9.79 -8.21
C HIS A 145 -8.24 9.79 -8.56
N PHE A 146 -8.83 8.62 -8.75
CA PHE A 146 -10.27 8.49 -9.00
C PHE A 146 -11.11 9.00 -7.81
N SER A 147 -10.72 8.67 -6.58
CA SER A 147 -11.42 9.10 -5.37
C SER A 147 -11.39 10.62 -5.17
N ILE A 148 -10.23 11.27 -5.44
CA ILE A 148 -10.11 12.73 -5.42
C ILE A 148 -11.06 13.37 -6.45
N LYS A 149 -11.13 12.81 -7.65
CA LYS A 149 -12.03 13.31 -8.71
C LYS A 149 -13.50 13.19 -8.31
N MET A 150 -13.89 12.09 -7.65
CA MET A 150 -15.25 11.96 -7.11
C MET A 150 -15.55 13.03 -6.04
N ASP A 151 -14.61 13.27 -5.12
CA ASP A 151 -14.77 14.30 -4.09
C ASP A 151 -14.90 15.71 -4.70
N GLU A 152 -14.14 16.02 -5.76
CA GLU A 152 -14.25 17.30 -6.50
C GLU A 152 -15.60 17.46 -7.22
N GLN A 153 -16.12 16.37 -7.80
CA GLN A 153 -17.45 16.36 -8.41
C GLN A 153 -18.56 16.55 -7.37
N ASN A 154 -18.46 15.85 -6.23
CA ASN A 154 -19.39 16.01 -5.11
C ASN A 154 -19.37 17.44 -4.56
N GLU A 155 -18.18 18.01 -4.34
CA GLU A 155 -18.02 19.40 -3.90
C GLU A 155 -18.73 20.37 -4.86
N THR A 156 -18.51 20.21 -6.17
CA THR A 156 -19.16 21.04 -7.20
C THR A 156 -20.68 20.92 -7.15
N TYR A 157 -21.20 19.69 -7.03
CA TYR A 157 -22.64 19.43 -6.93
C TYR A 157 -23.27 20.12 -5.72
N TYR A 158 -22.68 19.94 -4.53
CA TYR A 158 -23.22 20.51 -3.30
C TYR A 158 -23.06 22.03 -3.24
N GLN A 159 -21.99 22.60 -3.82
CA GLN A 159 -21.87 24.06 -3.99
C GLN A 159 -22.94 24.65 -4.92
N ALA A 160 -23.26 23.97 -6.03
CA ALA A 160 -24.34 24.40 -6.93
C ALA A 160 -25.70 24.38 -6.21
N MET A 161 -25.94 23.34 -5.40
CA MET A 161 -27.12 23.20 -4.56
C MET A 161 -27.33 24.41 -3.62
N GLY A 162 -26.28 24.85 -2.94
CA GLY A 162 -26.33 25.98 -2.01
C GLY A 162 -26.47 27.35 -2.66
N THR A 163 -26.16 27.46 -3.95
CA THR A 163 -26.18 28.73 -4.70
C THR A 163 -27.38 28.83 -5.66
N GLY A 164 -28.25 27.81 -5.70
CA GLY A 164 -29.38 27.76 -6.63
C GLY A 164 -28.99 27.66 -8.10
N LYS A 165 -27.72 27.33 -8.39
CA LYS A 165 -27.23 27.12 -9.75
C LYS A 165 -27.76 25.79 -10.31
N PRO A 166 -27.81 25.62 -11.64
CA PRO A 166 -28.12 24.34 -12.25
C PRO A 166 -27.23 23.24 -11.69
N LEU A 167 -27.85 22.15 -11.24
CA LEU A 167 -27.10 21.03 -10.70
C LEU A 167 -26.35 20.33 -11.84
N PRO A 168 -25.06 20.01 -11.67
CA PRO A 168 -24.33 19.21 -12.65
C PRO A 168 -24.97 17.81 -12.74
N LYS A 169 -24.73 17.14 -13.87
CA LYS A 169 -25.25 15.79 -14.11
C LYS A 169 -24.85 14.84 -12.98
N ASP A 170 -25.83 14.16 -12.43
CA ASP A 170 -25.60 13.10 -11.45
C ASP A 170 -25.02 11.86 -12.16
N ASP A 171 -23.75 11.59 -11.85
CA ASP A 171 -22.98 10.46 -12.34
C ASP A 171 -22.68 9.45 -11.22
N TYR A 172 -23.31 9.58 -10.04
CA TYR A 172 -22.98 8.84 -8.83
C TYR A 172 -22.93 7.33 -9.06
N GLU A 173 -23.97 6.75 -9.65
CA GLU A 173 -24.02 5.29 -9.84
C GLU A 173 -22.95 4.79 -10.81
N ARG A 174 -22.65 5.56 -11.88
CA ARG A 174 -21.55 5.24 -12.81
C ARG A 174 -20.22 5.22 -12.08
N LEU A 175 -19.95 6.24 -11.28
CA LEU A 175 -18.72 6.37 -10.50
C LEU A 175 -18.60 5.27 -9.44
N ARG A 176 -19.71 4.93 -8.78
CA ARG A 176 -19.78 3.83 -7.81
C ARG A 176 -19.44 2.47 -8.45
N GLN A 177 -19.99 2.18 -9.63
CA GLN A 177 -19.66 0.95 -10.36
C GLN A 177 -18.18 0.90 -10.77
N GLU A 178 -17.62 2.04 -11.19
CA GLU A 178 -16.19 2.15 -11.50
C GLU A 178 -15.31 1.90 -10.25
N GLN A 179 -15.72 2.45 -9.10
CA GLN A 179 -15.03 2.20 -7.82
C GLN A 179 -15.05 0.72 -7.44
N ILE A 180 -16.21 0.06 -7.55
CA ILE A 180 -16.35 -1.38 -7.28
C ILE A 180 -15.43 -2.19 -8.19
N LYS A 181 -15.36 -1.85 -9.48
CA LYS A 181 -14.48 -2.53 -10.43
C LYS A 181 -13.01 -2.39 -10.04
N ARG A 182 -12.56 -1.16 -9.71
CA ARG A 182 -11.18 -0.88 -9.28
C ARG A 182 -10.82 -1.62 -7.99
N ASN A 183 -11.72 -1.64 -7.00
CA ASN A 183 -11.51 -2.39 -5.75
C ASN A 183 -11.37 -3.90 -5.99
N LYS A 184 -12.17 -4.48 -6.88
CA LYS A 184 -12.03 -5.89 -7.27
C LYS A 184 -10.68 -6.18 -7.92
N GLU A 185 -10.19 -5.28 -8.75
CA GLU A 185 -8.87 -5.39 -9.38
C GLU A 185 -7.74 -5.32 -8.35
N ILE A 186 -7.79 -4.35 -7.43
CA ILE A 186 -6.82 -4.23 -6.34
C ILE A 186 -6.81 -5.48 -5.47
N LYS A 187 -7.97 -6.05 -5.13
CA LYS A 187 -8.04 -7.31 -4.39
C LYS A 187 -7.29 -8.43 -5.12
N ARG A 188 -7.52 -8.59 -6.44
CA ARG A 188 -6.83 -9.60 -7.24
C ARG A 188 -5.31 -9.39 -7.28
N LEU A 189 -4.86 -8.13 -7.37
CA LEU A 189 -3.45 -7.77 -7.35
C LEU A 189 -2.83 -8.02 -5.96
N SER A 190 -3.55 -7.72 -4.88
CA SER A 190 -3.13 -8.04 -3.51
C SER A 190 -2.99 -9.54 -3.32
N ASP A 191 -3.97 -10.33 -3.76
CA ASP A 191 -3.88 -11.80 -3.71
C ASP A 191 -2.69 -12.34 -4.50
N ARG A 192 -2.40 -11.76 -5.69
CA ARG A 192 -1.22 -12.12 -6.49
C ARG A 192 0.07 -11.77 -5.76
N PHE A 193 0.18 -10.55 -5.24
CA PHE A 193 1.34 -10.11 -4.47
C PHE A 193 1.58 -11.01 -3.27
N ASN A 194 0.54 -11.28 -2.46
CA ASN A 194 0.64 -12.12 -1.27
C ASN A 194 1.18 -13.52 -1.60
N ARG A 195 0.74 -14.13 -2.71
CA ARG A 195 1.25 -15.44 -3.14
C ARG A 195 2.74 -15.41 -3.49
N VAL A 196 3.16 -14.45 -4.32
CA VAL A 196 4.56 -14.36 -4.78
C VAL A 196 5.49 -13.96 -3.63
N TRP A 197 5.03 -13.07 -2.76
CA TRP A 197 5.75 -12.65 -1.57
C TRP A 197 5.92 -13.78 -0.56
N ASP A 198 4.88 -14.59 -0.30
CA ASP A 198 4.98 -15.75 0.60
C ASP A 198 5.99 -16.77 0.06
N ILE A 199 5.98 -17.06 -1.24
CA ILE A 199 6.96 -17.96 -1.87
C ILE A 199 8.39 -17.47 -1.65
N PHE A 200 8.65 -16.20 -1.93
CA PHE A 200 9.98 -15.63 -1.75
C PHE A 200 10.39 -15.59 -0.27
N ASN A 201 9.48 -15.22 0.62
CA ASN A 201 9.76 -15.17 2.05
C ASN A 201 10.05 -16.57 2.63
N VAL A 202 9.28 -17.59 2.26
CA VAL A 202 9.51 -18.98 2.70
C VAL A 202 10.85 -19.51 2.21
N GLU A 203 11.21 -19.22 0.95
CA GLU A 203 12.50 -19.65 0.39
C GLU A 203 13.70 -19.10 1.17
N ILE A 204 13.61 -17.85 1.64
CA ILE A 204 14.72 -17.21 2.36
C ILE A 204 14.70 -17.52 3.86
N THR A 205 13.52 -17.47 4.48
CA THR A 205 13.38 -17.49 5.95
C THR A 205 12.88 -18.81 6.51
N GLY A 206 12.36 -19.70 5.65
CA GLY A 206 11.65 -20.92 6.06
C GLY A 206 10.27 -20.65 6.69
N GLN A 207 9.80 -19.41 6.74
CA GLN A 207 8.56 -19.02 7.42
C GLN A 207 7.52 -18.47 6.44
N LYS A 208 6.26 -18.85 6.66
CA LYS A 208 5.12 -18.27 5.95
C LYS A 208 4.80 -16.88 6.48
N VAL A 209 4.39 -15.99 5.59
CA VAL A 209 3.91 -14.67 5.97
C VAL A 209 2.42 -14.73 6.21
N LYS A 210 1.98 -14.40 7.42
CA LYS A 210 0.55 -14.28 7.73
C LYS A 210 0.03 -12.94 7.21
N ASP A 211 -0.89 -12.98 6.24
CA ASP A 211 -1.64 -11.84 5.69
C ASP A 211 -0.81 -10.57 5.40
N PRO A 212 0.22 -10.64 4.55
CA PRO A 212 1.12 -9.52 4.30
C PRO A 212 0.44 -8.29 3.71
N GLY A 213 -0.70 -8.42 3.05
CA GLY A 213 -1.35 -7.36 2.29
C GLY A 213 -2.84 -7.19 2.59
N ALA A 214 -3.26 -7.41 3.84
CA ALA A 214 -4.66 -7.28 4.25
C ALA A 214 -5.30 -5.99 3.69
N PHE A 215 -6.35 -6.18 2.88
CA PHE A 215 -7.09 -5.14 2.18
C PHE A 215 -8.54 -5.10 2.67
#